data_AF-D8JCM3-F1
#
_entry.id   AF-D8JCM3-F1
#
_cell.length_a   1.000
_cell.length_b   1.000
_cell.length_c   1.000
_cell.angle_alpha   90.00
_cell.angle_beta   90.00
_cell.angle_gamma   90.00
#
_symmetry.space_group_name_H-M   'P 1'
#
loop_
_entity.id
_entity.type
_entity.pdbx_description
1 polymer ?
#
loop_
_entity_poly.entity_id
_entity_poly.type
_entity_poly.pdbx_seq_one_letter_code
_entity_poly.pdbx_strand_id
1 'polypeptide(L)'
;MVESAADLEAEVTRGGGRVIWIPSDTAIDLSGRNFTLRHATIASDRSDDSSGALLATSDRGRGSPAMSNALFTLEEGGRLTGVTIRGPHWNYTASPVIPGYIPFAPGETRDEREQWRSEWYARGVSMQADSSQFDNCELWGFSTGIMVGSRESPASPSILYSALHNCMMTSAGYPIDINRGTPTIYRCAFDAYRHAICGYGTADAGYLAIECDFGPHASSHPIDMHRIGENESGTTDQSALRWQWCAGGTMLVRNSIIRPTRVVDQRHHNGTNAGPYEPDLYINHNRGGFTPHVLIRGAPVDGIYLEGNQCAHPDAETGIDQSSFPGRQRMNEFGWHNIFTRQNQWNVPFSQ
;
A
#
# COMPACT_ATOMS: atom_id res chain seq x y z
N MET A 1 31.33 -4.70 10.23
CA MET A 1 29.90 -4.81 10.61
C MET A 1 29.23 -3.52 10.18
N VAL A 2 27.95 -3.55 9.84
CA VAL A 2 27.22 -2.34 9.45
C VAL A 2 26.56 -1.76 10.70
N GLU A 3 27.06 -0.62 11.17
CA GLU A 3 26.54 0.05 12.38
C GLU A 3 26.07 1.49 12.07
N SER A 4 26.38 2.00 10.87
CA SER A 4 26.05 3.34 10.43
C SER A 4 25.57 3.39 8.98
N ALA A 5 24.98 4.51 8.59
CA ALA A 5 24.56 4.74 7.20
C ALA A 5 25.74 4.76 6.23
N ALA A 6 26.92 5.18 6.68
CA ALA A 6 28.15 5.18 5.89
C ALA A 6 28.67 3.76 5.68
N ASP A 7 28.61 2.90 6.70
CA ASP A 7 28.97 1.48 6.55
C ASP A 7 28.04 0.78 5.57
N LEU A 8 26.73 1.03 5.68
CA LEU A 8 25.73 0.47 4.77
C LEU A 8 25.99 0.90 3.33
N GLU A 9 26.24 2.19 3.10
CA GLU A 9 26.56 2.73 1.78
C GLU A 9 27.82 2.09 1.20
N ALA A 10 28.87 1.95 2.02
CA ALA A 10 30.11 1.31 1.61
C ALA A 10 29.91 -0.16 1.24
N GLU A 11 29.10 -0.92 1.96
CA GLU A 11 28.81 -2.32 1.62
C GLU A 11 27.91 -2.45 0.39
N VAL A 12 26.88 -1.61 0.25
CA VAL A 12 26.00 -1.59 -0.93
C VAL A 12 26.79 -1.27 -2.20
N THR A 13 27.68 -0.28 -2.15
CA THR A 13 28.49 0.15 -3.29
C THR A 13 29.50 -0.91 -3.73
N ARG A 14 29.99 -1.76 -2.82
CA ARG A 14 30.88 -2.87 -3.19
C ARG A 14 30.19 -3.90 -4.10
N GLY A 15 28.86 -4.06 -3.99
CA GLY A 15 28.05 -4.96 -4.81
C GLY A 15 28.45 -6.44 -4.75
N GLY A 16 28.02 -7.22 -5.75
CA GLY A 16 28.59 -8.54 -6.05
C GLY A 16 27.98 -9.75 -5.32
N GLY A 17 26.65 -9.84 -5.20
CA GLY A 17 25.99 -11.04 -4.66
C GLY A 17 26.00 -11.14 -3.13
N ARG A 18 26.32 -10.06 -2.43
CA ARG A 18 26.64 -10.09 -1.00
C ARG A 18 25.41 -10.07 -0.11
N VAL A 19 25.54 -10.74 1.03
CA VAL A 19 24.67 -10.53 2.20
C VAL A 19 25.33 -9.50 3.09
N ILE A 20 24.65 -8.37 3.25
CA ILE A 20 25.00 -7.26 4.13
C ILE A 20 24.23 -7.48 5.41
N TRP A 21 24.90 -8.07 6.40
CA TRP A 21 24.31 -8.37 7.70
C TRP A 21 24.34 -7.15 8.62
N ILE A 22 23.21 -6.83 9.24
CA ILE A 22 23.05 -5.77 10.22
C ILE A 22 22.59 -6.40 11.55
N PRO A 23 23.33 -6.22 12.66
CA PRO A 23 22.92 -6.70 13.99
C PRO A 23 21.58 -6.11 14.43
N SER A 24 20.80 -6.86 15.20
CA SER A 24 19.41 -6.53 15.52
C SER A 24 19.19 -5.43 16.55
N ASP A 25 20.22 -5.14 17.35
CA ASP A 25 20.27 -3.99 18.24
C ASP A 25 20.69 -2.69 17.53
N THR A 26 20.91 -2.74 16.20
CA THR A 26 21.37 -1.59 15.42
C THR A 26 20.18 -0.78 14.91
N ALA A 27 20.20 0.52 15.17
CA ALA A 27 19.30 1.49 14.58
C ALA A 27 20.09 2.47 13.71
N ILE A 28 19.78 2.54 12.42
CA ILE A 28 20.48 3.38 11.46
C ILE A 28 19.53 4.44 10.92
N ASP A 29 19.91 5.71 11.09
CA ASP A 29 19.25 6.83 10.41
C ASP A 29 19.80 6.99 8.99
N LEU A 30 18.92 6.81 8.02
CA LEU A 30 19.19 6.87 6.59
C LEU A 30 18.65 8.17 5.97
N SER A 31 18.28 9.17 6.77
CA SER A 31 17.84 10.48 6.28
C SER A 31 18.88 11.12 5.36
N GLY A 32 18.42 11.72 4.27
CA GLY A 32 19.26 12.29 3.22
C GLY A 32 19.86 11.26 2.26
N ARG A 33 19.51 9.97 2.37
CA ARG A 33 20.10 8.88 1.58
C ARG A 33 19.03 8.00 0.93
N ASN A 34 19.41 7.36 -0.17
CA ASN A 34 18.67 6.26 -0.77
C ASN A 34 19.67 5.18 -1.21
N PHE A 35 19.20 3.95 -1.31
CA PHE A 35 20.06 2.80 -1.63
C PHE A 35 19.44 1.99 -2.76
N THR A 36 20.24 1.67 -3.77
CA THR A 36 19.85 0.73 -4.83
C THR A 36 20.53 -0.62 -4.59
N LEU A 37 19.74 -1.68 -4.44
CA LEU A 37 20.22 -3.04 -4.27
C LEU A 37 20.09 -3.82 -5.57
N ARG A 38 21.23 -4.23 -6.12
CA ARG A 38 21.34 -5.13 -7.26
C ARG A 38 22.27 -6.28 -6.90
N HIS A 39 21.76 -7.51 -7.00
CA HIS A 39 22.42 -8.73 -6.53
C HIS A 39 22.98 -8.55 -5.12
N ALA A 40 22.18 -8.02 -4.20
CA ALA A 40 22.59 -7.76 -2.83
C ALA A 40 21.41 -7.99 -1.89
N THR A 41 21.69 -8.55 -0.73
CA THR A 41 20.71 -8.76 0.33
C THR A 41 21.10 -7.93 1.55
N ILE A 42 20.24 -7.03 2.02
CA ILE A 42 20.35 -6.52 3.39
C ILE A 42 19.56 -7.48 4.28
N ALA A 43 20.22 -7.99 5.32
CA ALA A 43 19.65 -8.98 6.22
C ALA A 43 19.84 -8.59 7.69
N SER A 44 18.84 -8.91 8.51
CA SER A 44 18.95 -8.98 9.97
C SER A 44 18.13 -10.18 10.48
N ASP A 45 17.98 -10.33 11.79
CA ASP A 45 17.48 -11.55 12.44
C ASP A 45 16.02 -11.46 12.93
N ARG A 46 15.19 -10.58 12.34
CA ARG A 46 13.79 -10.41 12.78
C ARG A 46 13.08 -11.76 12.89
N SER A 47 12.48 -11.98 14.04
CA SER A 47 11.81 -13.21 14.47
C SER A 47 10.82 -12.87 15.56
N ASP A 48 10.18 -13.87 16.18
CA ASP A 48 9.28 -13.64 17.30
C ASP A 48 10.01 -13.04 18.53
N ASP A 49 11.33 -13.26 18.64
CA ASP A 49 12.18 -12.79 19.74
C ASP A 49 13.07 -11.57 19.37
N SER A 50 13.04 -11.13 18.11
CA SER A 50 13.86 -10.01 17.63
C SER A 50 13.10 -9.14 16.64
N SER A 51 13.20 -7.82 16.79
CA SER A 51 12.69 -6.88 15.78
C SER A 51 13.55 -6.85 14.51
N GLY A 52 14.77 -7.39 14.55
CA GLY A 52 15.80 -7.11 13.55
C GLY A 52 16.23 -5.64 13.58
N ALA A 53 17.23 -5.32 12.76
CA ALA A 53 17.79 -3.98 12.67
C ALA A 53 16.75 -2.95 12.20
N LEU A 54 16.78 -1.76 12.81
CA LEU A 54 15.93 -0.63 12.45
C LEU A 54 16.61 0.26 11.41
N LEU A 55 16.00 0.38 10.24
CA LEU A 55 16.41 1.26 9.15
C LEU A 55 15.39 2.38 9.02
N ALA A 56 15.72 3.58 9.51
CA ALA A 56 14.77 4.68 9.63
C ALA A 56 15.13 5.85 8.70
N THR A 57 14.13 6.62 8.28
CA THR A 57 14.34 7.91 7.62
C THR A 57 13.36 8.95 8.14
N SER A 58 13.79 10.21 8.18
CA SER A 58 12.95 11.39 8.40
C SER A 58 12.60 12.13 7.10
N ASP A 59 13.09 11.63 5.96
CA ASP A 59 12.85 12.24 4.65
C ASP A 59 11.38 12.15 4.24
N ARG A 60 10.81 13.31 3.91
CA ARG A 60 9.48 13.43 3.32
C ARG A 60 9.40 14.63 2.40
N GLY A 61 8.36 14.63 1.59
CA GLY A 61 8.01 15.76 0.75
C GLY A 61 8.60 15.66 -0.66
N ARG A 62 8.08 16.49 -1.56
CA ARG A 62 8.50 16.54 -2.95
C ARG A 62 9.99 16.85 -3.06
N GLY A 63 10.70 16.01 -3.81
CA GLY A 63 12.16 16.16 -4.01
C GLY A 63 13.02 15.57 -2.90
N SER A 64 12.42 15.05 -1.81
CA SER A 64 13.17 14.27 -0.82
C SER A 64 13.69 12.96 -1.42
N PRO A 65 14.76 12.36 -0.86
CA PRO A 65 15.24 11.03 -1.27
C PRO A 65 14.13 9.97 -1.22
N ALA A 66 13.38 9.91 -0.11
CA ALA A 66 12.29 8.97 0.09
C ALA A 66 11.15 9.12 -0.92
N MET A 67 10.88 10.32 -1.47
CA MET A 67 9.89 10.46 -2.54
C MET A 67 10.48 10.15 -3.92
N SER A 68 11.69 10.66 -4.20
CA SER A 68 12.27 10.61 -5.55
C SER A 68 12.64 9.20 -5.99
N ASN A 69 13.27 8.42 -5.10
CA ASN A 69 13.80 7.08 -5.42
C ASN A 69 13.37 5.99 -4.43
N ALA A 70 12.46 6.29 -3.50
CA ALA A 70 12.25 5.52 -2.27
C ALA A 70 13.51 5.43 -1.39
N LEU A 71 13.36 4.98 -0.15
CA LEU A 71 14.51 4.73 0.73
C LEU A 71 15.38 3.58 0.18
N PHE A 72 14.74 2.51 -0.30
CA PHE A 72 15.38 1.40 -0.99
C PHE A 72 14.78 1.19 -2.38
N THR A 73 15.61 1.08 -3.40
CA THR A 73 15.23 0.53 -4.71
C THR A 73 15.81 -0.88 -4.85
N LEU A 74 14.96 -1.87 -5.05
CA LEU A 74 15.35 -3.27 -5.28
C LEU A 74 15.29 -3.55 -6.78
N GLU A 75 16.46 -3.71 -7.38
CA GLU A 75 16.61 -4.13 -8.76
C GLU A 75 16.85 -5.65 -8.82
N GLU A 76 17.42 -6.11 -9.92
CA GLU A 76 17.72 -7.52 -10.17
C GLU A 76 18.46 -8.17 -8.99
N GLY A 77 17.87 -9.20 -8.40
CA GLY A 77 18.43 -9.93 -7.25
C GLY A 77 18.61 -9.09 -5.97
N GLY A 78 17.99 -7.92 -5.89
CA GLY A 78 17.93 -7.11 -4.66
C GLY A 78 16.97 -7.72 -3.64
N ARG A 79 17.40 -7.84 -2.38
CA ARG A 79 16.58 -8.40 -1.30
C ARG A 79 16.71 -7.61 0.00
N LEU A 80 15.57 -7.42 0.66
CA LEU A 80 15.50 -7.00 2.06
C LEU A 80 14.89 -8.15 2.86
N THR A 81 15.56 -8.57 3.92
CA THR A 81 15.04 -9.63 4.77
C THR A 81 15.34 -9.44 6.25
N GLY A 82 14.37 -9.76 7.11
CA GLY A 82 14.59 -9.78 8.55
C GLY A 82 14.86 -8.41 9.19
N VAL A 83 14.48 -7.30 8.53
CA VAL A 83 14.71 -5.93 9.01
C VAL A 83 13.39 -5.20 9.32
N THR A 84 13.48 -4.15 10.15
CA THR A 84 12.41 -3.17 10.36
C THR A 84 12.71 -1.87 9.63
N ILE A 85 11.73 -1.30 8.93
CA ILE A 85 11.90 -0.11 8.10
C ILE A 85 10.86 0.93 8.52
N ARG A 86 11.34 2.08 8.99
CA ARG A 86 10.49 3.14 9.53
C ARG A 86 10.58 4.43 8.72
N GLY A 87 9.44 4.86 8.23
CA GLY A 87 9.27 6.13 7.54
C GLY A 87 9.07 7.33 8.46
N PRO A 88 8.99 8.54 7.88
CA PRO A 88 8.99 9.81 8.60
C PRO A 88 7.72 10.05 9.44
N HIS A 89 6.63 9.34 9.16
CA HIS A 89 5.32 9.64 9.74
C HIS A 89 4.97 8.81 10.96
N TRP A 90 5.88 7.96 11.45
CA TRP A 90 5.62 6.98 12.51
C TRP A 90 5.00 7.56 13.80
N ASN A 91 5.26 8.83 14.11
CA ASN A 91 4.78 9.50 15.32
C ASN A 91 3.79 10.64 15.06
N TYR A 92 3.24 10.77 13.85
CA TYR A 92 2.29 11.83 13.58
C TYR A 92 0.97 11.55 14.32
N THR A 93 0.53 12.49 15.18
CA THR A 93 -0.48 12.24 16.22
C THR A 93 -1.86 12.84 15.92
N ALA A 94 -2.22 13.04 14.64
CA ALA A 94 -3.56 13.54 14.31
C ALA A 94 -4.68 12.55 14.70
N SER A 95 -4.34 11.28 14.95
CA SER A 95 -5.21 10.30 15.60
C SER A 95 -4.65 9.85 16.95
N PRO A 96 -5.46 9.81 18.02
CA PRO A 96 -5.06 9.21 19.29
C PRO A 96 -5.08 7.67 19.26
N VAL A 97 -5.70 7.06 18.24
CA VAL A 97 -5.84 5.59 18.11
C VAL A 97 -4.83 5.03 17.12
N ILE A 98 -4.46 5.80 16.10
CA ILE A 98 -3.59 5.34 15.01
C ILE A 98 -2.39 6.28 14.84
N PRO A 99 -1.23 5.94 15.42
CA PRO A 99 0.02 6.65 15.14
C PRO A 99 0.30 6.71 13.64
N GLY A 100 0.78 7.87 13.17
CA GLY A 100 1.07 8.09 11.76
C GLY A 100 -0.13 8.29 10.84
N TYR A 101 -1.33 8.46 11.39
CA TYR A 101 -2.49 8.85 10.60
C TYR A 101 -2.37 10.28 10.07
N ILE A 102 -2.21 10.43 8.76
CA ILE A 102 -2.25 11.74 8.09
C ILE A 102 -3.66 11.96 7.52
N PRO A 103 -4.36 13.03 7.95
CA PRO A 103 -5.74 13.25 7.55
C PRO A 103 -5.87 13.70 6.10
N PHE A 104 -7.11 13.95 5.68
CA PHE A 104 -7.34 14.55 4.37
C PHE A 104 -6.70 15.93 4.30
N ALA A 105 -6.17 16.28 3.13
CA ALA A 105 -5.48 17.55 2.94
C ALA A 105 -6.45 18.72 3.14
N PRO A 106 -6.09 19.72 3.97
CA PRO A 106 -6.87 20.94 4.10
C PRO A 106 -6.79 21.76 2.81
N GLY A 107 -7.78 22.61 2.57
CA GLY A 107 -7.81 23.54 1.45
C GLY A 107 -9.09 23.45 0.63
N GLU A 108 -9.50 24.58 0.08
CA GLU A 108 -10.75 24.69 -0.69
C GLU A 108 -10.54 24.22 -2.12
N THR A 109 -9.35 24.48 -2.68
CA THR A 109 -8.99 24.13 -4.05
C THR A 109 -8.25 22.79 -4.14
N ARG A 110 -8.29 22.18 -5.33
CA ARG A 110 -7.50 20.98 -5.62
C ARG A 110 -5.99 21.24 -5.47
N ASP A 111 -5.53 22.41 -5.87
CA ASP A 111 -4.11 22.75 -5.92
C ASP A 111 -3.53 22.98 -4.51
N GLU A 112 -4.28 23.64 -3.62
CA GLU A 112 -3.90 23.76 -2.20
C GLU A 112 -3.77 22.39 -1.54
N ARG A 113 -4.75 21.51 -1.79
CA ARG A 113 -4.71 20.13 -1.29
C ARG A 113 -3.53 19.37 -1.87
N GLU A 114 -3.24 19.49 -3.17
CA GLU A 114 -2.06 18.87 -3.78
C GLU A 114 -0.77 19.35 -3.13
N GLN A 115 -0.62 20.66 -2.98
CA GLN A 115 0.58 21.26 -2.40
C GLN A 115 0.82 20.72 -1.00
N TRP A 116 -0.22 20.73 -0.14
CA TRP A 116 -0.12 20.18 1.21
C TRP A 116 0.28 18.69 1.17
N ARG A 117 -0.40 17.86 0.38
CA ARG A 117 -0.07 16.42 0.25
C ARG A 117 1.37 16.19 -0.17
N SER A 118 1.86 17.04 -1.08
CA SER A 118 3.19 16.91 -1.64
C SER A 118 4.30 17.04 -0.59
N GLU A 119 4.03 17.66 0.56
CA GLU A 119 4.96 17.78 1.70
C GLU A 119 5.02 16.51 2.55
N TRP A 120 4.03 15.61 2.42
CA TRP A 120 3.91 14.38 3.18
C TRP A 120 4.33 13.12 2.40
N TYR A 121 4.61 13.21 1.10
CA TYR A 121 4.98 12.02 0.35
C TYR A 121 6.32 11.43 0.83
N ALA A 122 6.33 10.13 1.07
CA ALA A 122 7.50 9.33 1.37
C ALA A 122 7.26 7.89 0.92
N ARG A 123 8.26 7.28 0.26
CA ARG A 123 8.22 5.90 -0.22
C ARG A 123 9.29 5.07 0.48
N GLY A 124 8.91 3.91 0.99
CA GLY A 124 9.83 3.00 1.67
C GLY A 124 10.69 2.22 0.68
N VAL A 125 10.05 1.37 -0.12
CA VAL A 125 10.71 0.46 -1.06
C VAL A 125 10.14 0.63 -2.46
N SER A 126 11.01 0.57 -3.47
CA SER A 126 10.66 0.52 -4.88
C SER A 126 11.19 -0.78 -5.46
N MET A 127 10.33 -1.72 -5.85
CA MET A 127 10.71 -3.02 -6.40
C MET A 127 10.58 -3.00 -7.92
N GLN A 128 11.71 -3.09 -8.62
CA GLN A 128 11.82 -2.82 -10.07
C GLN A 128 12.20 -4.04 -10.91
N ALA A 129 12.34 -5.23 -10.32
CA ALA A 129 12.69 -6.46 -11.03
C ALA A 129 11.94 -7.68 -10.50
N ASP A 130 11.62 -8.64 -11.37
CA ASP A 130 10.95 -9.90 -11.02
C ASP A 130 11.73 -10.71 -9.97
N SER A 131 13.06 -10.63 -10.00
CA SER A 131 13.94 -11.33 -9.08
C SER A 131 14.15 -10.61 -7.73
N SER A 132 13.54 -9.45 -7.53
CA SER A 132 13.64 -8.72 -6.27
C SER A 132 12.68 -9.30 -5.21
N GLN A 133 13.10 -9.25 -3.94
CA GLN A 133 12.37 -9.85 -2.83
C GLN A 133 12.33 -8.94 -1.60
N PHE A 134 11.17 -8.90 -0.96
CA PHE A 134 10.97 -8.25 0.33
C PHE A 134 10.31 -9.26 1.26
N ASP A 135 11.04 -9.80 2.23
CA ASP A 135 10.53 -10.92 3.02
C ASP A 135 10.90 -10.88 4.50
N ASN A 136 10.00 -11.34 5.37
CA ASN A 136 10.21 -11.32 6.83
C ASN A 136 10.57 -9.92 7.37
N CYS A 137 9.99 -8.87 6.80
CA CYS A 137 10.27 -7.50 7.20
C CYS A 137 9.07 -6.85 7.88
N GLU A 138 9.32 -5.74 8.58
CA GLU A 138 8.26 -4.85 9.06
C GLU A 138 8.47 -3.46 8.44
N LEU A 139 7.40 -2.83 7.95
CA LEU A 139 7.47 -1.54 7.29
C LEU A 139 6.30 -0.64 7.72
N TRP A 140 6.61 0.58 8.17
CA TRP A 140 5.58 1.53 8.59
C TRP A 140 5.96 2.99 8.45
N GLY A 141 4.98 3.89 8.54
CA GLY A 141 5.20 5.34 8.60
C GLY A 141 5.50 6.00 7.26
N PHE A 142 5.10 5.39 6.14
CA PHE A 142 5.25 5.93 4.79
C PHE A 142 3.88 6.26 4.18
N SER A 143 3.82 7.22 3.25
CA SER A 143 2.59 7.44 2.45
C SER A 143 2.39 6.32 1.42
N THR A 144 3.49 5.72 0.96
CA THR A 144 3.53 4.51 0.14
C THR A 144 4.62 3.60 0.70
N GLY A 145 4.25 2.39 1.14
CA GLY A 145 5.22 1.47 1.72
C GLY A 145 6.14 0.88 0.66
N ILE A 146 5.57 0.07 -0.23
CA ILE A 146 6.25 -0.60 -1.33
C ILE A 146 5.58 -0.19 -2.64
N MET A 147 6.36 0.33 -3.58
CA MET A 147 5.94 0.55 -4.96
C MET A 147 6.47 -0.58 -5.84
N VAL A 148 5.62 -1.18 -6.67
CA VAL A 148 5.98 -2.28 -7.57
C VAL A 148 5.93 -1.84 -9.03
N GLY A 149 7.03 -2.08 -9.73
CA GLY A 149 7.23 -1.68 -11.10
C GLY A 149 7.28 -0.17 -11.29
N SER A 150 7.46 0.25 -12.54
CA SER A 150 7.37 1.63 -12.99
C SER A 150 6.63 1.69 -14.32
N ARG A 151 6.39 2.90 -14.84
CA ARG A 151 5.75 3.07 -16.15
C ARG A 151 6.58 2.40 -17.26
N GLU A 152 7.90 2.45 -17.13
CA GLU A 152 8.86 1.97 -18.12
C GLU A 152 9.29 0.51 -17.89
N SER A 153 9.20 0.01 -16.66
CA SER A 153 9.68 -1.33 -16.27
C SER A 153 8.65 -2.05 -15.38
N PRO A 154 7.75 -2.86 -15.97
CA PRO A 154 6.90 -3.78 -15.21
C PRO A 154 7.74 -4.76 -14.40
N ALA A 155 7.27 -5.12 -13.20
CA ALA A 155 7.93 -6.10 -12.35
C ALA A 155 6.92 -6.93 -11.56
N SER A 156 7.20 -8.22 -11.40
CA SER A 156 6.38 -9.18 -10.65
C SER A 156 7.18 -9.82 -9.50
N PRO A 157 7.66 -9.00 -8.54
CA PRO A 157 8.49 -9.45 -7.43
C PRO A 157 7.72 -10.26 -6.38
N SER A 158 8.44 -10.73 -5.37
CA SER A 158 7.86 -11.43 -4.21
C SER A 158 7.92 -10.58 -2.93
N ILE A 159 6.77 -10.44 -2.28
CA ILE A 159 6.60 -9.76 -0.98
C ILE A 159 6.01 -10.78 -0.01
N LEU A 160 6.80 -11.24 0.96
CA LEU A 160 6.49 -12.46 1.72
C LEU A 160 6.60 -12.24 3.23
N TYR A 161 5.71 -12.85 4.03
CA TYR A 161 5.85 -12.96 5.49
C TYR A 161 6.13 -11.63 6.22
N SER A 162 5.60 -10.52 5.70
CA SER A 162 5.97 -9.18 6.16
C SER A 162 4.79 -8.46 6.78
N ALA A 163 5.06 -7.60 7.76
CA ALA A 163 4.07 -6.72 8.37
C ALA A 163 4.21 -5.33 7.75
N LEU A 164 3.12 -4.78 7.18
CA LEU A 164 3.10 -3.45 6.60
C LEU A 164 1.95 -2.64 7.20
N HIS A 165 2.27 -1.64 8.00
CA HIS A 165 1.25 -0.94 8.78
C HIS A 165 1.52 0.54 8.98
N ASN A 166 0.54 1.27 9.53
CA ASN A 166 0.63 2.72 9.76
C ASN A 166 1.09 3.49 8.52
N CYS A 167 0.61 3.06 7.34
CA CYS A 167 0.71 3.77 6.08
C CYS A 167 -0.62 4.49 5.79
N MET A 168 -1.22 5.11 6.82
CA MET A 168 -2.56 5.69 6.74
C MET A 168 -2.49 7.19 6.45
N MET A 169 -2.34 7.54 5.18
CA MET A 169 -2.61 8.90 4.72
C MET A 169 -3.87 8.90 3.84
N THR A 170 -4.85 9.75 4.17
CA THR A 170 -6.22 9.66 3.60
C THR A 170 -6.26 9.87 2.07
N SER A 171 -5.22 10.49 1.51
CA SER A 171 -5.10 10.85 0.09
C SER A 171 -3.92 10.19 -0.64
N ALA A 172 -3.17 9.32 0.05
CA ALA A 172 -2.10 8.46 -0.44
C ALA A 172 -1.80 7.54 0.73
N GLY A 173 -1.97 6.22 0.70
CA GLY A 173 -1.91 5.47 1.95
C GLY A 173 -1.81 3.98 1.69
N TYR A 174 -0.75 3.63 0.97
CA TYR A 174 -0.66 2.38 0.22
C TYR A 174 0.53 1.59 0.76
N PRO A 175 0.35 0.63 1.69
CA PRO A 175 1.40 -0.32 2.03
C PRO A 175 2.01 -0.96 0.78
N ILE A 176 1.19 -1.32 -0.21
CA ILE A 176 1.63 -1.78 -1.53
C ILE A 176 0.89 -1.00 -2.62
N ASP A 177 1.65 -0.36 -3.51
CA ASP A 177 1.19 0.36 -4.69
C ASP A 177 1.78 -0.27 -5.95
N ILE A 178 0.94 -0.76 -6.85
CA ILE A 178 1.35 -1.54 -8.02
C ILE A 178 1.15 -0.68 -9.26
N ASN A 179 2.26 -0.18 -9.78
CA ASN A 179 2.26 0.60 -10.99
C ASN A 179 2.07 -0.31 -12.21
N ARG A 180 2.93 -1.32 -12.37
CA ARG A 180 2.87 -2.33 -13.44
C ARG A 180 3.47 -3.66 -12.98
N GLY A 181 2.98 -4.77 -13.52
CA GLY A 181 3.37 -6.14 -13.18
C GLY A 181 2.40 -6.81 -12.20
N THR A 182 2.69 -8.07 -11.82
CA THR A 182 1.80 -8.90 -10.98
C THR A 182 2.60 -9.53 -9.83
N PRO A 183 2.94 -8.78 -8.77
CA PRO A 183 3.68 -9.31 -7.62
C PRO A 183 2.92 -10.43 -6.91
N THR A 184 3.68 -11.34 -6.30
CA THR A 184 3.16 -12.29 -5.32
C THR A 184 3.29 -11.69 -3.92
N ILE A 185 2.18 -11.61 -3.21
CA ILE A 185 2.06 -11.08 -1.86
C ILE A 185 1.55 -12.23 -1.00
N TYR A 186 2.42 -12.80 -0.17
CA TYR A 186 2.12 -14.06 0.53
C TYR A 186 2.34 -13.93 2.02
N ARG A 187 1.31 -14.28 2.81
CA ARG A 187 1.36 -14.24 4.29
C ARG A 187 1.85 -12.90 4.85
N CYS A 188 1.44 -11.81 4.21
CA CYS A 188 1.68 -10.48 4.72
C CYS A 188 0.53 -10.04 5.63
N ALA A 189 0.86 -9.29 6.68
CA ALA A 189 -0.10 -8.66 7.56
C ALA A 189 -0.15 -7.15 7.27
N PHE A 190 -1.34 -6.61 7.15
CA PHE A 190 -1.59 -5.19 6.89
C PHE A 190 -2.43 -4.62 8.02
N ASP A 191 -2.10 -3.43 8.51
CA ASP A 191 -3.03 -2.68 9.37
C ASP A 191 -2.79 -1.18 9.26
N ALA A 192 -3.75 -0.37 9.70
CA ALA A 192 -3.66 1.08 9.67
C ALA A 192 -3.22 1.64 8.30
N TYR A 193 -4.05 1.44 7.27
CA TYR A 193 -3.78 1.87 5.88
C TYR A 193 -4.97 2.63 5.26
N ARG A 194 -4.80 3.22 4.07
CA ARG A 194 -5.94 3.67 3.24
C ARG A 194 -6.45 2.53 2.37
N HIS A 195 -5.55 1.99 1.55
CA HIS A 195 -5.72 0.76 0.78
C HIS A 195 -4.51 -0.09 1.07
N ALA A 196 -4.69 -1.32 1.56
CA ALA A 196 -3.56 -2.21 1.85
C ALA A 196 -2.78 -2.53 0.58
N ILE A 197 -3.49 -2.80 -0.51
CA ILE A 197 -2.95 -3.02 -1.85
C ILE A 197 -3.76 -2.17 -2.82
N CYS A 198 -3.10 -1.32 -3.60
CA CYS A 198 -3.71 -0.61 -4.73
C CYS A 198 -2.98 -0.90 -6.04
N GLY A 199 -3.73 -1.04 -7.12
CA GLY A 199 -3.19 -1.08 -8.47
C GLY A 199 -3.48 0.19 -9.25
N TYR A 200 -2.55 0.56 -10.13
CA TYR A 200 -2.59 1.76 -10.95
C TYR A 200 -3.58 1.68 -12.14
N GLY A 201 -4.04 0.48 -12.48
CA GLY A 201 -5.09 0.27 -13.49
C GLY A 201 -4.61 0.04 -14.92
N THR A 202 -3.30 0.01 -15.19
CA THR A 202 -2.80 -0.48 -16.49
C THR A 202 -3.17 -1.95 -16.68
N ALA A 203 -3.32 -2.39 -17.93
CA ALA A 203 -3.73 -3.76 -18.25
C ALA A 203 -2.80 -4.85 -17.68
N ASP A 204 -1.56 -4.49 -17.35
CA ASP A 204 -0.55 -5.37 -16.77
C ASP A 204 -0.29 -5.12 -15.28
N ALA A 205 -1.05 -4.23 -14.62
CA ALA A 205 -1.04 -4.06 -13.17
C ALA A 205 -2.00 -5.08 -12.53
N GLY A 206 -1.46 -6.08 -11.85
CA GLY A 206 -2.20 -7.14 -11.16
C GLY A 206 -1.58 -7.46 -9.80
N TYR A 207 -2.10 -8.45 -9.07
CA TYR A 207 -1.45 -8.98 -7.88
C TYR A 207 -2.01 -10.34 -7.47
N LEU A 208 -1.19 -11.12 -6.77
CA LEU A 208 -1.60 -12.35 -6.10
C LEU A 208 -1.44 -12.18 -4.58
N ALA A 209 -2.51 -11.80 -3.88
CA ALA A 209 -2.56 -11.74 -2.42
C ALA A 209 -3.04 -13.08 -1.86
N ILE A 210 -2.15 -13.85 -1.24
CA ILE A 210 -2.42 -15.22 -0.81
C ILE A 210 -2.14 -15.34 0.68
N GLU A 211 -3.09 -15.89 1.43
CA GLU A 211 -2.98 -16.11 2.87
C GLU A 211 -2.59 -14.85 3.65
N CYS A 212 -3.05 -13.69 3.19
CA CYS A 212 -2.77 -12.41 3.81
C CYS A 212 -3.77 -12.07 4.91
N ASP A 213 -3.33 -11.22 5.83
CA ASP A 213 -4.12 -10.70 6.93
C ASP A 213 -4.35 -9.19 6.71
N PHE A 214 -5.60 -8.81 6.43
CA PHE A 214 -6.02 -7.42 6.39
C PHE A 214 -6.66 -7.06 7.73
N GLY A 215 -5.90 -6.33 8.55
CA GLY A 215 -6.25 -5.83 9.87
C GLY A 215 -7.42 -4.84 9.84
N PRO A 216 -8.05 -4.59 10.99
CA PRO A 216 -9.33 -3.89 11.07
C PRO A 216 -9.24 -2.38 10.81
N HIS A 217 -8.05 -1.78 10.90
CA HIS A 217 -7.89 -0.34 10.80
C HIS A 217 -7.64 0.11 9.37
N ALA A 218 -8.68 0.60 8.71
CA ALA A 218 -8.58 1.22 7.41
C ALA A 218 -9.20 2.62 7.38
N SER A 219 -8.62 3.54 6.61
CA SER A 219 -9.26 4.81 6.26
C SER A 219 -10.11 4.72 4.99
N SER A 220 -10.14 3.57 4.32
CA SER A 220 -10.99 3.26 3.17
C SER A 220 -11.09 1.73 3.04
N HIS A 221 -11.09 1.19 1.83
CA HIS A 221 -11.15 -0.24 1.51
C HIS A 221 -9.75 -0.85 1.38
N PRO A 222 -9.54 -2.10 1.83
CA PRO A 222 -8.22 -2.74 1.83
C PRO A 222 -7.71 -3.11 0.43
N ILE A 223 -8.58 -3.59 -0.46
CA ILE A 223 -8.19 -4.14 -1.76
C ILE A 223 -8.71 -3.19 -2.83
N ASP A 224 -7.79 -2.60 -3.59
CA ASP A 224 -8.13 -1.54 -4.54
C ASP A 224 -7.53 -1.78 -5.92
N MET A 225 -8.26 -1.33 -6.94
CA MET A 225 -7.73 -1.19 -8.30
C MET A 225 -8.31 0.07 -8.92
N HIS A 226 -7.43 1.04 -9.17
CA HIS A 226 -7.78 2.24 -9.91
C HIS A 226 -8.12 1.86 -11.36
N ARG A 227 -8.84 2.74 -12.04
CA ARG A 227 -8.79 2.75 -13.50
C ARG A 227 -7.63 3.62 -13.98
N ILE A 228 -7.08 3.28 -15.13
CA ILE A 228 -6.01 4.09 -15.71
C ILE A 228 -6.45 5.54 -15.97
N GLY A 229 -7.73 5.79 -16.27
CA GLY A 229 -8.26 7.15 -16.47
C GLY A 229 -8.29 8.03 -15.20
N GLU A 230 -8.07 7.46 -14.01
CA GLU A 230 -7.86 8.24 -12.78
C GLU A 230 -6.40 8.71 -12.63
N ASN A 231 -5.47 7.94 -13.18
CA ASN A 231 -4.03 8.17 -13.04
C ASN A 231 -3.40 8.83 -14.27
N GLU A 232 -4.05 8.71 -15.44
CA GLU A 232 -3.59 9.25 -16.71
C GLU A 232 -4.66 10.10 -17.39
N SER A 233 -4.29 11.32 -17.79
CA SER A 233 -5.14 12.24 -18.54
C SER A 233 -4.78 12.23 -20.03
N GLY A 234 -5.77 12.33 -20.92
CA GLY A 234 -5.54 12.93 -22.24
C GLY A 234 -5.69 12.06 -23.50
N THR A 235 -6.55 11.04 -23.51
CA THR A 235 -6.97 10.45 -24.79
C THR A 235 -8.40 10.86 -25.16
N THR A 236 -8.59 11.32 -26.40
CA THR A 236 -9.89 11.68 -26.98
C THR A 236 -10.45 10.59 -27.90
N ASP A 237 -9.75 9.45 -28.03
CA ASP A 237 -10.16 8.32 -28.85
C ASP A 237 -11.23 7.49 -28.15
N GLN A 238 -12.38 7.26 -28.80
CA GLN A 238 -13.49 6.46 -28.25
C GLN A 238 -13.18 4.97 -28.11
N SER A 239 -12.21 4.44 -28.84
CA SER A 239 -11.65 3.10 -28.58
C SER A 239 -10.75 3.10 -27.35
N ALA A 240 -10.08 4.23 -27.08
CA ALA A 240 -9.39 4.51 -25.82
C ALA A 240 -10.33 4.90 -24.67
N LEU A 241 -11.62 5.18 -24.93
CA LEU A 241 -12.63 5.23 -23.85
C LEU A 241 -12.76 3.88 -23.15
N ARG A 242 -12.43 2.74 -23.77
CA ARG A 242 -12.32 1.46 -23.03
C ARG A 242 -11.03 1.39 -22.22
N TRP A 243 -9.95 1.95 -22.76
CA TRP A 243 -8.68 2.08 -22.05
C TRP A 243 -8.85 2.86 -20.75
N GLN A 244 -9.52 4.02 -20.72
CA GLN A 244 -9.71 4.78 -19.46
C GLN A 244 -10.53 4.04 -18.39
N TRP A 245 -11.24 2.97 -18.75
CA TRP A 245 -11.98 2.10 -17.82
C TRP A 245 -11.21 0.82 -17.49
N CYS A 246 -10.02 0.60 -18.05
CA CYS A 246 -9.15 -0.51 -17.70
C CYS A 246 -8.80 -0.39 -16.22
N ALA A 247 -9.08 -1.44 -15.46
CA ALA A 247 -8.81 -1.56 -14.03
C ALA A 247 -7.96 -2.80 -13.78
N GLY A 248 -6.72 -2.78 -14.29
CA GLY A 248 -5.76 -3.82 -14.00
C GLY A 248 -5.85 -5.08 -14.88
N GLY A 249 -4.87 -5.96 -14.69
CA GLY A 249 -4.83 -7.33 -15.22
C GLY A 249 -5.46 -8.32 -14.24
N THR A 250 -4.72 -9.39 -13.92
CA THR A 250 -5.16 -10.42 -12.98
C THR A 250 -4.99 -9.99 -11.52
N MET A 251 -6.08 -10.06 -10.75
CA MET A 251 -6.06 -9.90 -9.29
C MET A 251 -6.57 -11.17 -8.63
N LEU A 252 -5.79 -11.76 -7.73
CA LEU A 252 -6.21 -12.90 -6.93
C LEU A 252 -6.06 -12.54 -5.45
N VAL A 253 -7.15 -12.68 -4.70
CA VAL A 253 -7.12 -12.66 -3.23
C VAL A 253 -7.64 -14.00 -2.75
N ARG A 254 -6.74 -14.81 -2.18
CA ARG A 254 -7.03 -16.20 -1.83
C ARG A 254 -6.70 -16.50 -0.37
N ASN A 255 -7.56 -17.27 0.29
CA ASN A 255 -7.36 -17.81 1.65
C ASN A 255 -6.95 -16.74 2.67
N SER A 256 -7.39 -15.51 2.47
CA SER A 256 -6.99 -14.34 3.27
C SER A 256 -8.08 -13.97 4.28
N ILE A 257 -7.70 -13.23 5.32
CA ILE A 257 -8.60 -12.71 6.34
C ILE A 257 -8.81 -11.21 6.12
N ILE A 258 -10.06 -10.77 5.96
CA ILE A 258 -10.41 -9.39 5.61
C ILE A 258 -11.36 -8.80 6.67
N ARG A 259 -10.79 -7.99 7.57
CA ARG A 259 -11.48 -7.43 8.76
C ARG A 259 -12.15 -6.06 8.58
N PRO A 260 -11.67 -5.12 7.74
CA PRO A 260 -12.25 -3.78 7.68
C PRO A 260 -13.72 -3.80 7.28
N THR A 261 -14.63 -3.36 8.14
CA THR A 261 -16.05 -3.16 7.77
C THR A 261 -16.43 -1.70 7.71
N ARG A 262 -15.63 -0.85 8.36
CA ARG A 262 -15.85 0.57 8.49
C ARG A 262 -14.55 1.32 8.41
N VAL A 263 -14.64 2.52 7.88
CA VAL A 263 -13.56 3.51 8.00
C VAL A 263 -13.42 3.86 9.47
N VAL A 264 -12.18 3.79 9.99
CA VAL A 264 -11.88 4.17 11.37
C VAL A 264 -12.40 5.60 11.62
N ASP A 265 -13.13 5.77 12.72
CA ASP A 265 -13.63 7.08 13.13
C ASP A 265 -12.48 7.93 13.70
N GLN A 266 -11.80 8.65 12.81
CA GLN A 266 -10.66 9.51 13.13
C GLN A 266 -11.10 10.92 13.51
N ARG A 267 -11.95 11.07 14.54
CA ARG A 267 -12.27 12.41 15.07
C ARG A 267 -10.98 13.08 15.55
N HIS A 268 -10.66 14.26 15.00
CA HIS A 268 -9.62 15.13 15.54
C HIS A 268 -9.94 15.42 17.02
N HIS A 269 -9.17 14.80 17.91
CA HIS A 269 -9.24 15.13 19.33
C HIS A 269 -8.40 16.38 19.57
N ASN A 270 -9.01 17.57 19.46
CA ASN A 270 -8.45 18.81 20.02
C ASN A 270 -8.55 18.84 21.57
N GLY A 271 -8.45 17.69 22.24
CA GLY A 271 -8.43 17.56 23.70
C GLY A 271 -9.68 18.01 24.46
N THR A 272 -10.74 18.49 23.79
CA THR A 272 -11.95 18.99 24.45
C THR A 272 -13.21 18.46 23.76
N ASN A 273 -13.78 17.39 24.30
CA ASN A 273 -15.02 16.75 23.84
C ASN A 273 -16.30 17.59 24.12
N ALA A 274 -16.23 18.92 24.10
CA ALA A 274 -17.34 19.77 24.57
C ALA A 274 -17.58 21.05 23.74
N GLY A 275 -17.21 21.05 22.44
CA GLY A 275 -17.48 22.18 21.53
C GLY A 275 -18.58 21.88 20.49
N PRO A 276 -19.33 22.89 20.03
CA PRO A 276 -20.22 22.75 18.87
C PRO A 276 -19.43 22.39 17.60
N TYR A 277 -20.12 21.78 16.64
CA TYR A 277 -19.59 21.20 15.40
C TYR A 277 -18.94 22.29 14.50
N GLU A 278 -17.64 22.53 14.67
CA GLU A 278 -16.84 23.23 13.67
C GLU A 278 -16.65 22.28 12.46
N PRO A 279 -16.86 22.74 11.21
CA PRO A 279 -16.57 21.93 10.03
C PRO A 279 -15.07 21.62 9.99
N ASP A 280 -14.71 20.41 10.35
CA ASP A 280 -13.32 19.95 10.37
C ASP A 280 -12.83 19.74 8.93
N LEU A 281 -12.00 20.69 8.47
CA LEU A 281 -11.42 20.76 7.13
C LEU A 281 -10.56 19.53 6.76
N TYR A 282 -10.29 18.66 7.73
CA TYR A 282 -9.41 17.50 7.62
C TYR A 282 -10.16 16.17 7.50
N ILE A 283 -11.51 16.19 7.50
CA ILE A 283 -12.31 14.98 7.57
C ILE A 283 -12.21 14.15 6.28
N ASN A 284 -11.81 12.89 6.44
CA ASN A 284 -12.17 11.83 5.52
C ASN A 284 -13.71 11.73 5.44
N HIS A 285 -14.30 12.11 4.30
CA HIS A 285 -15.76 12.13 4.10
C HIS A 285 -16.43 10.76 4.35
N ASN A 286 -15.67 9.66 4.38
CA ASN A 286 -16.17 8.32 4.64
C ASN A 286 -16.06 7.87 6.11
N ARG A 287 -15.60 8.73 7.05
CA ARG A 287 -15.35 8.37 8.46
C ARG A 287 -16.53 7.66 9.13
N GLY A 288 -16.26 6.57 9.84
CA GLY A 288 -17.28 5.75 10.51
C GLY A 288 -18.29 5.07 9.58
N GLY A 289 -18.24 5.36 8.28
CA GLY A 289 -19.08 4.78 7.24
C GLY A 289 -18.63 3.37 6.89
N PHE A 290 -19.54 2.62 6.29
CA PHE A 290 -19.22 1.33 5.69
C PHE A 290 -18.25 1.53 4.53
N THR A 291 -17.31 0.60 4.38
CA THR A 291 -16.40 0.53 3.25
C THR A 291 -16.45 -0.87 2.67
N PRO A 292 -16.43 -1.05 1.35
CA PRO A 292 -16.28 -2.37 0.77
C PRO A 292 -14.90 -2.94 1.15
N HIS A 293 -14.76 -4.27 1.09
CA HIS A 293 -13.47 -4.94 1.15
C HIS A 293 -12.66 -4.71 -0.11
N VAL A 294 -13.36 -4.70 -1.24
CA VAL A 294 -12.79 -4.66 -2.58
C VAL A 294 -13.45 -3.55 -3.37
N LEU A 295 -12.67 -2.61 -3.90
CA LEU A 295 -13.17 -1.60 -4.84
C LEU A 295 -12.39 -1.69 -6.15
N ILE A 296 -13.12 -1.87 -7.25
CA ILE A 296 -12.57 -1.91 -8.60
C ILE A 296 -13.16 -0.75 -9.40
N ARG A 297 -12.34 0.22 -9.77
CA ARG A 297 -12.82 1.46 -10.41
C ARG A 297 -12.91 1.36 -11.93
N GLY A 298 -13.35 0.23 -12.47
CA GLY A 298 -13.45 0.01 -13.91
C GLY A 298 -13.64 -1.48 -14.25
N ALA A 299 -13.21 -1.91 -15.42
CA ALA A 299 -13.22 -3.31 -15.85
C ALA A 299 -11.81 -3.90 -15.81
N PRO A 300 -11.57 -4.93 -14.99
CA PRO A 300 -10.36 -5.74 -15.07
C PRO A 300 -10.24 -6.43 -16.43
N VAL A 301 -9.03 -6.46 -16.98
CA VAL A 301 -8.74 -7.12 -18.26
C VAL A 301 -8.93 -8.63 -18.14
N ASP A 302 -8.33 -9.23 -17.12
CA ASP A 302 -8.41 -10.68 -16.89
C ASP A 302 -9.48 -11.03 -15.85
N GLY A 303 -9.48 -10.29 -14.74
CA GLY A 303 -10.47 -10.47 -13.67
C GLY A 303 -9.90 -10.33 -12.28
N ILE A 304 -10.81 -10.20 -11.33
CA ILE A 304 -10.53 -10.33 -9.89
C ILE A 304 -11.17 -11.61 -9.36
N TYR A 305 -10.38 -12.38 -8.62
CA TYR A 305 -10.74 -13.67 -8.08
C TYR A 305 -10.63 -13.60 -6.57
N LEU A 306 -11.77 -13.71 -5.88
CA LEU A 306 -11.85 -13.77 -4.43
C LEU A 306 -12.19 -15.21 -4.03
N GLU A 307 -11.22 -15.93 -3.47
CA GLU A 307 -11.33 -17.37 -3.25
C GLU A 307 -11.00 -17.78 -1.83
N GLY A 308 -11.92 -18.46 -1.13
CA GLY A 308 -11.63 -19.05 0.18
C GLY A 308 -11.33 -18.04 1.29
N ASN A 309 -11.70 -16.77 1.13
CA ASN A 309 -11.41 -15.73 2.12
C ASN A 309 -12.41 -15.73 3.28
N GLN A 310 -11.99 -15.21 4.44
CA GLN A 310 -12.85 -14.91 5.57
C GLN A 310 -13.08 -13.41 5.66
N CYS A 311 -14.33 -12.97 5.57
CA CYS A 311 -14.70 -11.57 5.41
C CYS A 311 -15.63 -11.12 6.54
N ALA A 312 -15.33 -9.97 7.13
CA ALA A 312 -16.19 -9.36 8.16
C ALA A 312 -17.46 -8.70 7.61
N HIS A 313 -17.58 -8.54 6.29
CA HIS A 313 -18.72 -7.91 5.64
C HIS A 313 -19.93 -8.87 5.57
N PRO A 314 -21.19 -8.39 5.66
CA PRO A 314 -22.38 -9.26 5.63
C PRO A 314 -22.46 -10.22 4.42
N ASP A 315 -22.12 -9.74 3.24
CA ASP A 315 -22.20 -10.46 1.98
C ASP A 315 -21.32 -9.82 0.89
N ALA A 316 -21.26 -10.48 -0.27
CA ALA A 316 -20.53 -10.02 -1.43
C ALA A 316 -21.17 -8.79 -2.12
N GLU A 317 -22.50 -8.64 -2.05
CA GLU A 317 -23.21 -7.53 -2.70
C GLU A 317 -22.83 -6.18 -2.12
N THR A 318 -22.48 -6.18 -0.85
CA THR A 318 -22.12 -4.98 -0.10
C THR A 318 -20.62 -4.91 0.20
N GLY A 319 -19.92 -6.04 0.17
CA GLY A 319 -18.48 -6.15 0.48
C GLY A 319 -17.57 -5.94 -0.72
N ILE A 320 -18.11 -5.92 -1.93
CA ILE A 320 -17.38 -5.63 -3.16
C ILE A 320 -18.05 -4.40 -3.77
N ASP A 321 -17.31 -3.55 -4.44
CA ASP A 321 -17.87 -2.46 -5.23
C ASP A 321 -17.12 -2.37 -6.57
N GLN A 322 -17.85 -2.17 -7.65
CA GLN A 322 -17.31 -1.89 -8.97
C GLN A 322 -17.84 -0.53 -9.42
N SER A 323 -16.99 0.49 -9.30
CA SER A 323 -17.37 1.86 -9.61
C SER A 323 -16.90 2.28 -11.00
N SER A 324 -17.37 3.43 -11.45
CA SER A 324 -16.81 4.11 -12.63
C SER A 324 -16.92 3.30 -13.93
N PHE A 325 -17.84 2.34 -14.07
CA PHE A 325 -18.05 1.62 -15.33
C PHE A 325 -19.34 2.11 -16.03
N PRO A 326 -19.32 2.42 -17.35
CA PRO A 326 -20.52 2.94 -18.02
C PRO A 326 -21.61 1.86 -18.13
N GLY A 327 -22.78 2.12 -17.54
CA GLY A 327 -23.92 1.18 -17.43
C GLY A 327 -24.58 0.70 -18.73
N ARG A 328 -23.99 0.95 -19.92
CA ARG A 328 -24.47 0.47 -21.23
C ARG A 328 -23.64 -0.67 -21.82
N GLN A 329 -22.51 -1.06 -21.21
CA GLN A 329 -21.81 -2.29 -21.60
C GLN A 329 -22.44 -3.48 -20.86
N ARG A 330 -22.64 -4.61 -21.55
CA ARG A 330 -23.40 -5.75 -21.01
C ARG A 330 -22.80 -6.23 -19.70
N MET A 331 -23.49 -5.91 -18.61
CA MET A 331 -23.47 -6.69 -17.38
C MET A 331 -23.68 -8.17 -17.77
N ASN A 332 -22.88 -9.08 -17.19
CA ASN A 332 -23.26 -10.48 -17.20
C ASN A 332 -24.48 -10.67 -16.28
N GLU A 333 -24.94 -11.90 -16.12
CA GLU A 333 -26.08 -12.21 -15.24
C GLU A 333 -25.89 -11.81 -13.75
N PHE A 334 -24.68 -11.39 -13.36
CA PHE A 334 -24.35 -10.98 -12.00
C PHE A 334 -24.20 -9.47 -11.81
N GLY A 335 -24.12 -8.66 -12.88
CA GLY A 335 -23.90 -7.21 -12.73
C GLY A 335 -22.43 -6.77 -12.59
N TRP A 336 -21.47 -7.70 -12.48
CA TRP A 336 -20.03 -7.43 -12.28
C TRP A 336 -19.22 -7.92 -13.47
N HIS A 337 -18.41 -7.05 -14.10
CA HIS A 337 -17.55 -7.48 -15.20
C HIS A 337 -16.25 -8.10 -14.66
N ASN A 338 -16.02 -9.39 -14.94
CA ASN A 338 -14.83 -10.16 -14.57
C ASN A 338 -14.51 -10.18 -13.06
N ILE A 339 -15.53 -10.22 -12.22
CA ILE A 339 -15.39 -10.38 -10.76
C ILE A 339 -15.93 -11.76 -10.39
N PHE A 340 -15.06 -12.59 -9.82
CA PHE A 340 -15.35 -13.99 -9.53
C PHE A 340 -15.19 -14.22 -8.04
N THR A 341 -16.21 -14.79 -7.41
CA THR A 341 -16.17 -15.14 -5.99
C THR A 341 -16.42 -16.63 -5.82
N ARG A 342 -15.63 -17.28 -4.97
CA ARG A 342 -15.75 -18.71 -4.71
C ARG A 342 -15.39 -19.04 -3.27
N GLN A 343 -16.25 -19.76 -2.57
CA GLN A 343 -15.97 -20.33 -1.24
C GLN A 343 -15.54 -19.29 -0.18
N ASN A 344 -15.91 -18.01 -0.35
CA ASN A 344 -15.68 -17.01 0.69
C ASN A 344 -16.68 -17.18 1.83
N GLN A 345 -16.21 -16.99 3.06
CA GLN A 345 -17.03 -16.90 4.25
C GLN A 345 -17.29 -15.43 4.55
N TRP A 346 -18.56 -15.05 4.66
CA TRP A 346 -18.99 -13.68 4.95
C TRP A 346 -19.54 -13.59 6.38
N ASN A 347 -19.64 -12.36 6.89
CA ASN A 347 -20.11 -12.03 8.23
C ASN A 347 -19.33 -12.77 9.34
N VAL A 348 -18.01 -12.93 9.15
CA VAL A 348 -17.15 -13.60 10.13
C VAL A 348 -16.88 -12.64 11.30
N PRO A 349 -17.26 -12.98 12.53
CA PRO A 349 -16.99 -12.15 13.70
C PRO A 349 -15.53 -12.33 14.12
N PHE A 350 -14.67 -11.39 13.74
CA PHE A 350 -13.30 -11.34 14.26
C PHE A 350 -13.30 -10.63 15.61
N SER A 351 -12.41 -11.04 16.52
CA SER A 351 -12.09 -10.25 17.71
C SER A 351 -11.50 -8.91 17.25
N GLN A 352 -12.11 -7.80 17.67
CA GLN A 352 -11.61 -6.45 17.41
C GLN A 352 -10.49 -6.09 18.39
#